data_AF-A0AAX7VPX4-F1
#
_entry.id   AF-A0AAX7VPX4-F1
#
_cell.length_a   1.000
_cell.length_b   1.000
_cell.length_c   1.000
_cell.angle_alpha   90.00
_cell.angle_beta   90.00
_cell.angle_gamma   90.00
#
_symmetry.space_group_name_H-M   'P 1'
#
loop_
_entity.id
_entity.type
_entity.pdbx_description
1 polymer ?
#
loop_
_entity_poly.entity_id
_entity_poly.type
_entity_poly.pdbx_seq_one_letter_code
_entity_poly.pdbx_strand_id
1 'polypeptide(L)'
;VAPEASMAKPLLKIQRYFRRKPVRFFSLILLYLTAGSLVFLHAGFVGDNGPGARGGRDSLIASEMGSWASSDTRGLGLMSRVFKEKRRSGRRFGPPWMKKTRQEAKYIGCYIDDTQKRALRGVSFFDYKKMTVFRCQDNCAERGYMFAGLEFGAECYCGHKIQAPNASDSECNMECKGEKSNVCGGPNRLSIYRLELSQESARRYGSAIFKGCFHRPDNVTLALPFSAVIQNMSVDKCVDMCTEREKSLAVLAGDRCYCGFPTPLFSLHELEDEGMCLNRCQGEEFESCGNDKYFVVYQTQVQDNRCMDRHFLPTRAKQLVALASFPGAGNTWARHLIELATGFYTGSYYFDGSLYNKGFKGERDHWRSGRTMCIKTHESGRKEIEAFDSSILMIRNPYKALMAEFNRKYGGHIGFASQAHWRGKEWPEFVKNYAPWWASHTLDWLHYGRNVHVVHFEDLKRDLFTKLKGMVEFLGLKVSEDRLLCVEGQKDGNFKRSGLRKLEYDPYTPEMRSNINELIRTVDAALKKRNMSGVPEEYMPR
;
A
#
# COMPACT_ATOMS: atom_id res chain seq x y z
N VAL A 1 51.61 -46.24 -15.36
CA VAL A 1 51.24 -46.23 -13.93
C VAL A 1 50.01 -45.35 -13.79
N ALA A 2 48.85 -45.96 -13.54
CA ALA A 2 47.60 -45.28 -13.19
C ALA A 2 47.42 -45.34 -11.65
N PRO A 3 46.33 -44.82 -11.06
CA PRO A 3 45.95 -43.40 -10.92
C PRO A 3 45.43 -43.07 -9.48
N GLU A 4 45.05 -41.83 -9.18
CA GLU A 4 44.00 -41.44 -8.18
C GLU A 4 43.85 -39.89 -8.22
N ALA A 5 42.76 -39.23 -8.64
CA ALA A 5 41.33 -39.27 -8.32
C ALA A 5 40.91 -38.42 -7.09
N SER A 6 40.36 -37.22 -7.37
CA SER A 6 39.11 -36.64 -6.81
C SER A 6 38.67 -37.07 -5.40
N MET A 7 38.52 -36.12 -4.46
CA MET A 7 37.39 -36.04 -3.51
C MET A 7 37.30 -34.66 -2.82
N ALA A 8 36.63 -33.70 -3.47
CA ALA A 8 36.12 -32.47 -2.83
C ALA A 8 34.59 -32.53 -2.73
N LYS A 9 34.06 -33.51 -1.99
CA LYS A 9 32.65 -33.62 -1.54
C LYS A 9 32.67 -34.47 -0.25
N PRO A 10 32.49 -33.90 0.96
CA PRO A 10 31.14 -33.81 1.50
C PRO A 10 30.95 -32.70 2.57
N LEU A 11 30.80 -31.43 2.17
CA LEU A 11 30.27 -30.38 3.06
C LEU A 11 28.95 -29.76 2.56
N LEU A 12 28.55 -30.09 1.32
CA LEU A 12 27.30 -29.63 0.70
C LEU A 12 26.10 -30.57 0.87
N LYS A 13 26.25 -31.70 1.59
CA LYS A 13 25.13 -32.63 1.88
C LYS A 13 24.49 -32.45 3.27
N ILE A 14 25.14 -31.78 4.22
CA ILE A 14 24.59 -31.57 5.57
C ILE A 14 23.63 -30.36 5.60
N GLN A 15 23.87 -29.31 4.79
CA GLN A 15 22.94 -28.19 4.65
C GLN A 15 21.64 -28.53 3.88
N ARG A 16 21.59 -29.63 3.13
CA ARG A 16 20.37 -30.11 2.44
C ARG A 16 19.48 -31.02 3.29
N TYR A 17 19.97 -31.53 4.42
CA TYR A 17 19.19 -32.39 5.31
C TYR A 17 18.32 -31.60 6.31
N PHE A 18 18.73 -30.39 6.70
CA PHE A 18 18.02 -29.58 7.72
C PHE A 18 16.85 -28.72 7.19
N ARG A 19 16.50 -28.80 5.91
CA ARG A 19 15.37 -28.05 5.32
C ARG A 19 14.09 -28.85 5.10
N ARG A 20 14.03 -30.10 5.56
CA ARG A 20 12.87 -31.00 5.34
C ARG A 20 12.47 -31.73 6.63
N LYS A 21 11.60 -31.10 7.45
CA LYS A 21 10.56 -31.70 8.33
C LYS A 21 10.26 -30.83 9.59
N PRO A 22 9.00 -30.50 9.91
CA PRO A 22 8.62 -29.65 11.04
C PRO A 22 8.32 -30.48 12.31
N VAL A 23 9.30 -31.21 12.84
CA VAL A 23 9.07 -32.11 14.01
C VAL A 23 10.05 -31.85 15.17
N ARG A 24 10.81 -30.75 15.15
CA ARG A 24 11.71 -30.37 16.28
C ARG A 24 11.50 -28.96 16.81
N PHE A 25 10.35 -28.35 16.55
CA PHE A 25 9.96 -27.08 17.19
C PHE A 25 9.22 -27.30 18.52
N PHE A 26 8.55 -28.44 18.69
CA PHE A 26 7.82 -28.75 19.93
C PHE A 26 8.72 -29.11 21.12
N SER A 27 9.89 -29.72 20.89
CA SER A 27 10.80 -30.12 21.97
C SER A 27 11.52 -28.92 22.62
N LEU A 28 11.74 -27.84 21.87
CA LEU A 28 12.38 -26.61 22.39
C LEU A 28 11.39 -25.74 23.17
N ILE A 29 10.10 -25.75 22.81
CA ILE A 29 9.05 -25.05 23.55
C ILE A 29 8.78 -25.72 24.90
N LEU A 30 8.83 -27.06 24.98
CA LEU A 30 8.65 -27.77 26.24
C LEU A 30 9.79 -27.48 27.24
N LEU A 31 11.03 -27.38 26.75
CA LEU A 31 12.20 -26.98 27.56
C LEU A 31 12.15 -25.52 28.04
N TYR A 32 11.56 -24.63 27.24
CA TYR A 32 11.39 -23.22 27.59
C TYR A 32 10.25 -23.01 28.62
N LEU A 33 9.19 -23.82 28.54
CA LEU A 33 8.06 -23.77 29.49
C LEU A 33 8.42 -24.38 30.85
N THR A 34 9.32 -25.37 30.92
CA THR A 34 9.82 -25.89 32.20
C THR A 34 10.82 -24.97 32.89
N ALA A 35 11.55 -24.13 32.14
CA ALA A 35 12.49 -23.16 32.71
C ALA A 35 11.82 -21.87 33.23
N GLY A 36 10.64 -21.52 32.70
CA GLY A 36 9.87 -20.34 33.14
C GLY A 36 9.16 -20.48 34.48
N SER A 37 9.14 -21.67 35.08
CA SER A 37 8.43 -21.96 36.34
C SER A 37 9.29 -21.80 37.60
N LEU A 38 10.53 -21.31 37.47
CA LEU A 38 11.49 -21.18 38.58
C LEU A 38 11.82 -19.74 38.99
N VAL A 39 11.13 -18.72 38.44
CA VAL A 39 11.40 -17.29 38.72
C VAL A 39 10.26 -16.58 39.46
N PHE A 40 9.17 -17.27 39.82
CA PHE A 40 8.02 -16.69 40.54
C PHE A 40 7.86 -17.16 42.00
N LEU A 41 8.94 -17.59 42.64
CA LEU A 41 8.97 -17.84 44.08
C LEU A 41 10.09 -17.05 44.75
N HIS A 42 9.92 -15.73 44.86
CA HIS A 42 10.40 -14.97 46.02
C HIS A 42 9.77 -13.56 46.08
N ALA A 43 9.34 -13.21 47.28
CA ALA A 43 8.83 -11.94 47.79
C ALA A 43 7.38 -11.57 47.35
N GLY A 44 6.35 -11.57 48.21
CA GLY A 44 6.33 -11.45 49.67
C GLY A 44 5.62 -10.15 50.05
N PHE A 45 4.42 -10.30 50.59
CA PHE A 45 3.55 -9.29 51.18
C PHE A 45 4.27 -8.33 52.15
N VAL A 46 3.93 -7.03 52.08
CA VAL A 46 3.65 -6.18 53.26
C VAL A 46 2.60 -5.14 52.83
N GLY A 47 1.48 -5.08 53.55
CA GLY A 47 0.49 -4.01 53.44
C GLY A 47 0.65 -2.98 54.56
N ASP A 48 0.06 -1.80 54.39
CA ASP A 48 -0.45 -1.03 55.53
C ASP A 48 -1.64 -0.15 55.13
N ASN A 49 -2.55 0.00 56.10
CA ASN A 49 -3.85 0.66 56.05
C ASN A 49 -3.74 2.16 56.39
N GLY A 50 -4.72 2.96 55.93
CA GLY A 50 -5.19 4.12 56.70
C GLY A 50 -5.64 5.36 55.89
N PRO A 51 -6.64 6.15 56.36
CA PRO A 51 -7.76 6.61 55.52
C PRO A 51 -8.02 8.14 55.51
N GLY A 52 -8.93 8.61 54.62
CA GLY A 52 -9.89 9.69 54.99
C GLY A 52 -10.21 10.81 53.99
N ALA A 53 -11.51 11.14 53.96
CA ALA A 53 -12.24 12.35 53.49
C ALA A 53 -12.48 12.54 51.96
N ARG A 54 -13.68 12.34 51.40
CA ARG A 54 -15.03 13.00 51.50
C ARG A 54 -15.17 14.38 50.83
N GLY A 55 -16.20 14.45 49.97
CA GLY A 55 -16.91 15.66 49.50
C GLY A 55 -17.04 15.66 47.97
N GLY A 56 -18.19 15.45 47.31
CA GLY A 56 -19.59 15.61 47.71
C GLY A 56 -20.12 16.98 47.29
N ARG A 57 -20.76 17.07 46.10
CA ARG A 57 -21.87 18.00 45.83
C ARG A 57 -22.60 17.67 44.52
N ASP A 58 -23.82 17.20 44.68
CA ASP A 58 -24.92 17.23 43.70
C ASP A 58 -25.41 18.68 43.47
N SER A 59 -26.01 18.94 42.31
CA SER A 59 -27.20 19.81 42.16
C SER A 59 -27.89 19.55 40.81
N LEU A 60 -29.15 19.11 40.91
CA LEU A 60 -30.18 19.01 39.88
C LEU A 60 -30.76 20.40 39.53
N ILE A 61 -31.41 20.54 38.36
CA ILE A 61 -32.84 20.94 38.16
C ILE A 61 -33.13 21.52 36.74
N ALA A 62 -34.29 21.10 36.20
CA ALA A 62 -35.20 21.69 35.18
C ALA A 62 -34.68 21.84 33.73
N SER A 63 -35.24 21.18 32.71
CA SER A 63 -36.61 21.23 32.12
C SER A 63 -36.96 22.55 31.43
N GLU A 64 -37.17 22.52 30.11
CA GLU A 64 -38.40 23.07 29.50
C GLU A 64 -38.56 22.64 28.03
N MET A 65 -39.79 22.22 27.72
CA MET A 65 -40.37 22.03 26.40
C MET A 65 -40.94 23.36 25.92
N GLY A 66 -40.80 23.67 24.63
CA GLY A 66 -41.48 24.78 23.98
C GLY A 66 -41.74 24.48 22.51
N SER A 67 -42.96 24.03 22.22
CA SER A 67 -43.58 24.05 20.89
C SER A 67 -44.11 25.47 20.59
N TRP A 68 -44.54 25.71 19.35
CA TRP A 68 -45.47 26.72 18.77
C TRP A 68 -44.95 27.03 17.34
N ALA A 69 -45.45 26.43 16.25
CA ALA A 69 -46.77 26.50 15.60
C ALA A 69 -47.00 27.73 14.68
N SER A 70 -47.39 27.40 13.42
CA SER A 70 -48.11 28.22 12.42
C SER A 70 -47.36 29.38 11.73
N SER A 71 -47.59 29.74 10.47
CA SER A 71 -48.65 29.38 9.49
C SER A 71 -48.35 30.02 8.12
N ASP A 72 -48.81 29.36 7.04
CA ASP A 72 -49.45 29.92 5.81
C ASP A 72 -48.66 30.88 4.87
N THR A 73 -48.86 30.97 3.54
CA THR A 73 -49.89 30.46 2.60
C THR A 73 -49.39 30.57 1.13
N ARG A 74 -49.80 29.59 0.30
CA ARG A 74 -50.39 29.64 -1.08
C ARG A 74 -49.77 30.41 -2.28
N GLY A 75 -49.79 29.72 -3.44
CA GLY A 75 -50.27 30.24 -4.75
C GLY A 75 -49.28 30.16 -5.92
N LEU A 76 -49.20 29.07 -6.70
CA LEU A 76 -49.87 28.79 -8.00
C LEU A 76 -49.65 29.79 -9.15
N GLY A 77 -49.00 29.33 -10.24
CA GLY A 77 -49.55 29.48 -11.60
C GLY A 77 -48.74 30.19 -12.71
N LEU A 78 -48.25 29.37 -13.66
CA LEU A 78 -48.48 29.45 -15.12
C LEU A 78 -47.50 30.19 -16.09
N MET A 79 -46.80 29.35 -16.89
CA MET A 79 -46.55 29.35 -18.36
C MET A 79 -45.74 30.44 -19.10
N SER A 80 -44.58 29.97 -19.60
CA SER A 80 -44.14 29.86 -21.02
C SER A 80 -44.03 31.07 -21.96
N ARG A 81 -42.79 31.28 -22.48
CA ARG A 81 -42.41 31.36 -23.92
C ARG A 81 -40.88 31.53 -24.04
N VAL A 82 -40.11 30.47 -24.29
CA VAL A 82 -39.62 29.97 -25.60
C VAL A 82 -38.73 30.96 -26.37
N PHE A 83 -37.41 30.81 -26.22
CA PHE A 83 -36.44 31.01 -27.30
C PHE A 83 -35.61 29.73 -27.46
N LYS A 84 -35.58 29.23 -28.70
CA LYS A 84 -35.09 27.92 -29.11
C LYS A 84 -33.79 28.15 -29.88
N GLU A 85 -32.66 27.70 -29.35
CA GLU A 85 -31.42 27.61 -30.12
C GLU A 85 -30.81 26.21 -30.01
N LYS A 86 -30.55 25.65 -31.21
CA LYS A 86 -30.25 24.25 -31.48
C LYS A 86 -28.88 23.85 -30.92
N ARG A 87 -28.83 22.94 -29.94
CA ARG A 87 -27.64 22.13 -29.66
C ARG A 87 -27.70 20.81 -30.42
N ARG A 88 -26.72 20.61 -31.31
CA ARG A 88 -26.44 19.37 -32.03
C ARG A 88 -26.25 18.20 -31.05
N SER A 89 -26.98 17.11 -31.30
CA SER A 89 -26.88 15.86 -30.56
C SER A 89 -25.62 15.08 -30.93
N GLY A 90 -24.62 15.07 -30.05
CA GLY A 90 -23.59 14.03 -30.02
C GLY A 90 -24.06 12.90 -29.09
N ARG A 91 -24.55 11.80 -29.66
CA ARG A 91 -24.92 10.59 -28.92
C ARG A 91 -23.65 9.95 -28.36
N ARG A 92 -23.44 10.00 -27.04
CA ARG A 92 -22.47 9.13 -26.34
C ARG A 92 -23.15 7.79 -26.07
N PHE A 93 -22.84 6.78 -26.87
CA PHE A 93 -23.04 5.38 -26.48
C PHE A 93 -21.88 4.98 -25.58
N GLY A 94 -22.11 4.95 -24.26
CA GLY A 94 -21.26 4.27 -23.29
C GLY A 94 -22.02 3.07 -22.73
N PRO A 95 -21.38 1.90 -22.54
CA PRO A 95 -22.07 0.68 -22.11
C PRO A 95 -22.63 0.79 -20.68
N PRO A 96 -23.72 0.05 -20.33
CA PRO A 96 -24.61 0.38 -19.22
C PRO A 96 -24.12 0.06 -17.78
N TRP A 97 -22.86 -0.31 -17.56
CA TRP A 97 -22.38 -0.78 -16.25
C TRP A 97 -21.65 0.26 -15.39
N MET A 98 -21.63 1.54 -15.78
CA MET A 98 -21.09 2.59 -14.89
C MET A 98 -22.17 3.14 -13.95
N LYS A 99 -22.68 2.30 -13.03
CA LYS A 99 -23.29 2.72 -11.77
C LYS A 99 -22.35 2.33 -10.64
N LYS A 100 -21.69 3.33 -10.06
CA LYS A 100 -20.73 3.17 -8.97
C LYS A 100 -21.49 3.04 -7.65
N THR A 101 -22.06 1.87 -7.37
CA THR A 101 -22.52 1.51 -6.03
C THR A 101 -21.32 1.18 -5.15
N ARG A 102 -21.34 1.70 -3.92
CA ARG A 102 -20.34 1.50 -2.86
C ARG A 102 -20.13 0.01 -2.58
N GLN A 103 -18.91 -0.38 -2.22
CA GLN A 103 -18.46 -1.77 -2.20
C GLN A 103 -17.89 -2.17 -0.84
N GLU A 104 -18.72 -2.82 -0.01
CA GLU A 104 -18.38 -3.39 1.30
C GLU A 104 -18.14 -4.91 1.15
N ALA A 105 -17.19 -5.47 1.90
CA ALA A 105 -17.01 -6.93 1.97
C ALA A 105 -18.28 -7.58 2.55
N LYS A 106 -18.91 -8.46 1.76
CA LYS A 106 -20.21 -9.05 2.08
C LYS A 106 -20.05 -10.26 3.00
N TYR A 107 -20.67 -10.25 4.18
CA TYR A 107 -20.77 -11.45 5.01
C TYR A 107 -21.53 -12.55 4.25
N ILE A 108 -20.94 -13.75 4.19
CA ILE A 108 -21.49 -14.89 3.46
C ILE A 108 -22.17 -15.87 4.42
N GLY A 109 -21.59 -16.08 5.60
CA GLY A 109 -22.15 -17.00 6.60
C GLY A 109 -21.08 -17.56 7.53
N CYS A 110 -21.53 -18.37 8.48
CA CYS A 110 -20.70 -19.10 9.41
C CYS A 110 -20.38 -20.49 8.85
N TYR A 111 -19.11 -20.88 8.74
CA TYR A 111 -18.71 -22.16 8.15
C TYR A 111 -17.96 -23.04 9.14
N ILE A 112 -18.10 -24.36 9.00
CA ILE A 112 -17.31 -25.31 9.78
C ILE A 112 -15.85 -25.21 9.33
N ASP A 113 -14.93 -25.11 10.28
CA ASP A 113 -13.50 -25.19 10.01
C ASP A 113 -12.85 -26.35 10.76
N ASP A 114 -11.89 -27.01 10.10
CA ASP A 114 -11.19 -28.17 10.63
C ASP A 114 -9.70 -28.08 10.29
N THR A 115 -8.84 -28.41 11.26
CA THR A 115 -7.39 -28.28 11.10
C THR A 115 -6.79 -29.16 9.98
N GLN A 116 -7.41 -30.30 9.66
CA GLN A 116 -7.02 -31.20 8.57
C GLN A 116 -7.71 -30.85 7.25
N LYS A 117 -8.91 -30.23 7.31
CA LYS A 117 -9.72 -29.84 6.16
C LYS A 117 -10.22 -28.39 6.29
N ARG A 118 -9.28 -27.44 6.21
CA ARG A 118 -9.59 -26.01 6.31
C ARG A 118 -10.61 -25.55 5.26
N ALA A 119 -11.58 -24.75 5.68
CA ALA A 119 -12.60 -24.16 4.82
C ALA A 119 -12.00 -23.16 3.83
N LEU A 120 -10.97 -22.43 4.27
CA LEU A 120 -10.16 -21.51 3.47
C LEU A 120 -8.69 -21.95 3.53
N ARG A 121 -8.11 -22.29 2.38
CA ARG A 121 -6.77 -22.92 2.27
C ARG A 121 -5.65 -21.97 1.82
N GLY A 122 -5.89 -20.67 1.90
CA GLY A 122 -4.87 -19.66 1.62
C GLY A 122 -4.01 -19.35 2.85
N VAL A 123 -3.49 -18.13 2.90
CA VAL A 123 -2.69 -17.65 4.03
C VAL A 123 -3.55 -17.51 5.28
N SER A 124 -2.99 -17.79 6.46
CA SER A 124 -3.59 -17.49 7.76
C SER A 124 -2.63 -16.74 8.68
N PHE A 125 -3.18 -15.97 9.62
CA PHE A 125 -2.43 -15.24 10.65
C PHE A 125 -3.31 -14.93 11.87
N PHE A 126 -2.71 -14.56 13.00
CA PHE A 126 -3.44 -14.26 14.25
C PHE A 126 -2.95 -12.97 14.91
N ASP A 127 -3.85 -12.30 15.65
CA ASP A 127 -3.55 -11.10 16.44
C ASP A 127 -4.44 -11.05 17.70
N TYR A 128 -3.90 -11.51 18.83
CA TYR A 128 -4.65 -11.65 20.09
C TYR A 128 -5.10 -10.33 20.74
N LYS A 129 -4.69 -9.16 20.22
CA LYS A 129 -5.04 -7.85 20.79
C LYS A 129 -5.76 -6.93 19.82
N LYS A 130 -5.46 -7.02 18.52
CA LYS A 130 -5.88 -6.03 17.52
C LYS A 130 -6.65 -6.64 16.36
N MET A 131 -7.03 -7.93 16.42
CA MET A 131 -7.81 -8.54 15.35
C MET A 131 -9.19 -7.89 15.23
N THR A 132 -9.54 -7.46 14.02
CA THR A 132 -10.87 -6.95 13.66
C THR A 132 -11.29 -7.61 12.35
N VAL A 133 -12.61 -7.66 12.09
CA VAL A 133 -13.15 -8.11 10.79
C VAL A 133 -12.43 -7.41 9.64
N PHE A 134 -12.31 -6.09 9.73
CA PHE A 134 -11.61 -5.28 8.73
C PHE A 134 -10.15 -5.68 8.55
N ARG A 135 -9.40 -5.90 9.63
CA ARG A 135 -7.96 -6.27 9.55
C ARG A 135 -7.76 -7.58 8.82
N CYS A 136 -8.64 -8.56 9.03
CA CYS A 136 -8.61 -9.82 8.31
C CYS A 136 -8.96 -9.65 6.83
N GLN A 137 -10.10 -8.98 6.56
CA GLN A 137 -10.54 -8.68 5.19
C GLN A 137 -9.47 -7.91 4.40
N ASP A 138 -8.89 -6.88 4.99
CA ASP A 138 -7.87 -6.03 4.37
C ASP A 138 -6.61 -6.83 4.01
N ASN A 139 -6.15 -7.70 4.91
CA ASN A 139 -4.96 -8.50 4.68
C ASN A 139 -5.17 -9.58 3.60
N CYS A 140 -6.33 -10.23 3.61
CA CYS A 140 -6.72 -11.22 2.61
C CYS A 140 -6.96 -10.57 1.24
N ALA A 141 -7.66 -9.44 1.21
CA ALA A 141 -7.92 -8.69 -0.01
C ALA A 141 -6.65 -8.06 -0.57
N GLU A 142 -5.73 -7.57 0.27
CA GLU A 142 -4.41 -7.13 -0.17
C GLU A 142 -3.69 -8.27 -0.89
N ARG A 143 -3.80 -9.51 -0.40
CA ARG A 143 -3.20 -10.71 -1.03
C ARG A 143 -4.02 -11.27 -2.21
N GLY A 144 -5.13 -10.64 -2.59
CA GLY A 144 -5.96 -11.05 -3.71
C GLY A 144 -6.90 -12.23 -3.45
N TYR A 145 -7.08 -12.63 -2.19
CA TYR A 145 -8.01 -13.70 -1.85
C TYR A 145 -9.46 -13.22 -1.98
N MET A 146 -10.33 -14.04 -2.56
CA MET A 146 -11.76 -13.70 -2.72
C MET A 146 -12.54 -13.77 -1.41
N PHE A 147 -12.02 -14.48 -0.41
CA PHE A 147 -12.66 -14.72 0.87
C PHE A 147 -11.69 -14.48 2.02
N ALA A 148 -12.23 -13.94 3.11
CA ALA A 148 -11.59 -13.86 4.41
C ALA A 148 -12.50 -14.54 5.44
N GLY A 149 -11.92 -15.29 6.36
CA GLY A 149 -12.62 -15.99 7.43
C GLY A 149 -11.97 -15.67 8.76
N LEU A 150 -12.79 -15.37 9.78
CA LEU A 150 -12.31 -15.11 11.13
C LEU A 150 -12.71 -16.23 12.08
N GLU A 151 -11.78 -16.65 12.93
CA GLU A 151 -11.97 -17.72 13.91
C GLU A 151 -11.50 -17.25 15.30
N PHE A 152 -12.17 -17.75 16.34
CA PHE A 152 -11.75 -17.60 17.73
C PHE A 152 -11.50 -16.15 18.22
N GLY A 153 -12.10 -15.16 17.58
CA GLY A 153 -11.94 -13.74 17.92
C GLY A 153 -10.59 -13.11 17.51
N ALA A 154 -9.60 -13.91 17.13
CA ALA A 154 -8.20 -13.47 16.99
C ALA A 154 -7.50 -14.00 15.73
N GLU A 155 -8.07 -14.97 15.04
CA GLU A 155 -7.44 -15.63 13.89
C GLU A 155 -8.11 -15.22 12.58
N CYS A 156 -7.32 -15.20 11.52
CA CYS A 156 -7.73 -14.84 10.18
C CYS A 156 -7.22 -15.87 9.17
N TYR A 157 -8.10 -16.28 8.26
CA TYR A 157 -7.86 -17.25 7.21
C TYR A 157 -8.31 -16.68 5.87
N CYS A 158 -7.50 -16.81 4.83
CA CYS A 158 -7.81 -16.30 3.50
C CYS A 158 -8.04 -17.46 2.53
N GLY A 159 -8.83 -17.25 1.46
CA GLY A 159 -8.98 -18.27 0.42
C GLY A 159 -9.65 -17.75 -0.85
N HIS A 160 -9.50 -18.48 -1.95
CA HIS A 160 -10.17 -18.17 -3.22
C HIS A 160 -11.50 -18.91 -3.40
N LYS A 161 -11.74 -19.98 -2.62
CA LYS A 161 -12.95 -20.80 -2.64
C LYS A 161 -13.27 -21.26 -1.22
N ILE A 162 -14.56 -21.37 -0.90
CA ILE A 162 -15.04 -21.97 0.35
C ILE A 162 -15.19 -23.48 0.13
N GLN A 163 -14.48 -24.28 0.93
CA GLN A 163 -14.40 -25.74 0.77
C GLN A 163 -14.99 -26.51 1.96
N ALA A 164 -15.98 -25.92 2.62
CA ALA A 164 -16.64 -26.48 3.79
C ALA A 164 -18.15 -26.20 3.76
N PRO A 165 -18.96 -27.03 4.46
CA PRO A 165 -20.39 -26.77 4.62
C PRO A 165 -20.66 -25.59 5.55
N ASN A 166 -21.81 -24.94 5.35
CA ASN A 166 -22.31 -23.87 6.20
C ASN A 166 -22.73 -24.42 7.58
N ALA A 167 -22.57 -23.62 8.61
CA ALA A 167 -23.01 -23.83 9.98
C ALA A 167 -24.08 -22.80 10.37
N SER A 168 -24.66 -22.91 11.56
CA SER A 168 -25.57 -21.88 12.06
C SER A 168 -24.80 -20.58 12.37
N ASP A 169 -25.34 -19.43 11.99
CA ASP A 169 -24.74 -18.12 12.31
C ASP A 169 -24.60 -17.90 13.82
N SER A 170 -25.45 -18.54 14.64
CA SER A 170 -25.34 -18.49 16.11
C SER A 170 -24.07 -19.16 16.68
N GLU A 171 -23.39 -19.99 15.88
CA GLU A 171 -22.14 -20.66 16.29
C GLU A 171 -20.92 -19.76 16.03
N CYS A 172 -21.07 -18.72 15.21
CA CYS A 172 -20.11 -17.64 15.06
C CYS A 172 -20.50 -16.49 16.00
N ASN A 173 -20.18 -16.61 17.28
CA ASN A 173 -20.65 -15.68 18.33
C ASN A 173 -19.52 -15.04 19.15
N MET A 174 -18.26 -15.21 18.77
CA MET A 174 -17.13 -14.64 19.49
C MET A 174 -16.81 -13.22 19.01
N GLU A 175 -16.66 -12.30 19.96
CA GLU A 175 -16.24 -10.93 19.65
C GLU A 175 -14.78 -10.87 19.14
N CYS A 176 -14.53 -9.93 18.23
CA CYS A 176 -13.19 -9.60 17.78
C CYS A 176 -12.35 -8.99 18.92
N LYS A 177 -11.12 -9.48 19.11
CA LYS A 177 -10.23 -8.97 20.18
C LYS A 177 -9.88 -7.48 20.05
N GLY A 178 -9.82 -6.97 18.83
CA GLY A 178 -9.52 -5.56 18.54
C GLY A 178 -10.74 -4.65 18.38
N GLU A 179 -11.96 -5.19 18.34
CA GLU A 179 -13.20 -4.44 18.13
C GLU A 179 -14.40 -5.21 18.68
N LYS A 180 -14.74 -4.94 19.94
CA LYS A 180 -15.78 -5.70 20.67
C LYS A 180 -17.18 -5.62 20.07
N SER A 181 -17.45 -4.65 19.18
CA SER A 181 -18.76 -4.49 18.52
C SER A 181 -18.99 -5.43 17.34
N ASN A 182 -17.96 -6.19 16.91
CA ASN A 182 -18.02 -7.06 15.74
C ASN A 182 -17.74 -8.53 16.11
N VAL A 183 -18.35 -9.43 15.33
CA VAL A 183 -18.19 -10.90 15.47
C VAL A 183 -17.02 -11.39 14.62
N CYS A 184 -16.21 -12.26 15.19
CA CYS A 184 -15.00 -12.84 14.62
C CYS A 184 -14.99 -14.38 14.79
N GLY A 185 -16.02 -15.03 14.28
CA GLY A 185 -16.14 -16.49 14.26
C GLY A 185 -16.55 -17.11 15.60
N GLY A 186 -16.18 -18.37 15.77
CA GLY A 186 -16.36 -19.17 16.98
C GLY A 186 -15.32 -20.30 17.02
N PRO A 187 -15.36 -21.20 18.01
CA PRO A 187 -14.47 -22.36 18.06
C PRO A 187 -14.75 -23.30 16.87
N ASN A 188 -13.75 -23.57 16.00
CA ASN A 188 -13.93 -24.37 14.78
C ASN A 188 -15.03 -23.81 13.84
N ARG A 189 -15.23 -22.49 13.89
CA ARG A 189 -16.27 -21.78 13.14
C ARG A 189 -15.71 -20.50 12.54
N LEU A 190 -15.74 -20.43 11.21
CA LEU A 190 -15.27 -19.26 10.46
C LEU A 190 -16.44 -18.35 10.10
N SER A 191 -16.40 -17.10 10.55
CA SER A 191 -17.22 -16.03 9.96
C SER A 191 -16.60 -15.66 8.61
N ILE A 192 -17.19 -16.11 7.49
CA ILE A 192 -16.64 -15.88 6.15
C ILE A 192 -17.27 -14.65 5.50
N TYR A 193 -16.40 -13.83 4.92
CA TYR A 193 -16.72 -12.63 4.15
C TYR A 193 -16.19 -12.77 2.74
N ARG A 194 -17.02 -12.43 1.76
CA ARG A 194 -16.60 -12.24 0.37
C ARG A 194 -16.01 -10.86 0.22
N LEU A 195 -14.78 -10.82 -0.29
CA LEU A 195 -14.02 -9.60 -0.48
C LEU A 195 -14.34 -9.04 -1.87
N GLU A 196 -14.68 -7.75 -1.92
CA GLU A 196 -14.64 -7.01 -3.17
C GLU A 196 -13.20 -6.51 -3.36
N LEU A 197 -12.44 -7.28 -4.15
CA LEU A 197 -11.06 -6.97 -4.44
C LEU A 197 -10.99 -5.65 -5.22
N SER A 198 -10.10 -4.75 -4.79
CA SER A 198 -9.71 -3.63 -5.65
C SER A 198 -9.20 -4.17 -6.99
N GLN A 199 -9.34 -3.42 -8.09
CA GLN A 199 -8.86 -3.86 -9.41
C GLN A 199 -7.36 -4.26 -9.40
N GLU A 200 -6.58 -3.72 -8.45
CA GLU A 200 -5.16 -4.04 -8.21
C GLU A 200 -4.97 -5.33 -7.39
N SER A 201 -5.90 -5.64 -6.49
CA SER A 201 -5.94 -6.86 -5.68
C SER A 201 -6.53 -8.06 -6.42
N ALA A 202 -7.54 -7.83 -7.28
CA ALA A 202 -8.16 -8.85 -8.13
C ALA A 202 -7.17 -9.44 -9.13
N ARG A 203 -6.10 -8.69 -9.40
CA ARG A 203 -4.97 -9.08 -10.23
C ARG A 203 -3.93 -9.93 -9.48
N ARG A 204 -4.12 -10.29 -8.21
CA ARG A 204 -3.17 -11.19 -7.52
C ARG A 204 -3.66 -12.64 -7.58
N TYR A 205 -2.76 -13.54 -7.96
CA TYR A 205 -2.98 -14.98 -7.96
C TYR A 205 -1.99 -15.61 -6.99
N GLY A 206 -2.47 -16.06 -5.84
CA GLY A 206 -1.60 -16.42 -4.71
C GLY A 206 -0.66 -15.28 -4.32
N SER A 207 0.65 -15.49 -4.47
CA SER A 207 1.67 -14.45 -4.21
C SER A 207 2.15 -13.70 -5.45
N ALA A 208 1.68 -14.07 -6.65
CA ALA A 208 2.02 -13.41 -7.90
C ALA A 208 1.03 -12.31 -8.27
N ILE A 209 1.51 -11.31 -9.02
CA ILE A 209 0.75 -10.13 -9.45
C ILE A 209 0.60 -10.16 -10.97
N PHE A 210 -0.62 -10.33 -11.47
CA PHE A 210 -0.97 -10.19 -12.88
C PHE A 210 -0.60 -8.79 -13.37
N LYS A 211 0.22 -8.75 -14.42
CA LYS A 211 0.68 -7.51 -15.06
C LYS A 211 -0.15 -7.14 -16.27
N GLY A 212 -0.65 -8.12 -17.02
CA GLY A 212 -1.47 -7.88 -18.20
C GLY A 212 -1.20 -8.85 -19.34
N CYS A 213 -1.77 -8.49 -20.48
CA CYS A 213 -1.52 -9.10 -21.78
C CYS A 213 -0.44 -8.31 -22.52
N PHE A 214 0.50 -8.98 -23.15
CA PHE A 214 1.63 -8.37 -23.85
C PHE A 214 1.87 -9.05 -25.19
N HIS A 215 2.27 -8.30 -26.20
CA HIS A 215 2.68 -8.87 -27.47
C HIS A 215 3.94 -9.73 -27.29
N ARG A 216 4.01 -10.86 -27.99
CA ARG A 216 5.19 -11.71 -28.02
C ARG A 216 6.39 -10.92 -28.59
N PRO A 217 7.55 -10.90 -27.91
CA PRO A 217 8.73 -10.25 -28.46
C PRO A 217 9.33 -11.07 -29.61
N ASP A 218 9.96 -10.40 -30.57
CA ASP A 218 10.54 -11.06 -31.75
C ASP A 218 11.58 -12.13 -31.35
N ASN A 219 12.41 -11.82 -30.36
CA ASN A 219 13.46 -12.72 -29.88
C ASN A 219 13.18 -13.19 -28.44
N VAL A 220 12.21 -14.10 -28.31
CA VAL A 220 11.75 -14.61 -27.00
C VAL A 220 12.87 -15.23 -26.17
N THR A 221 13.80 -15.97 -26.76
CA THR A 221 14.89 -16.63 -26.01
C THR A 221 15.85 -15.63 -25.40
N LEU A 222 16.06 -14.47 -26.03
CA LEU A 222 16.90 -13.41 -25.49
C LEU A 222 16.16 -12.61 -24.40
N ALA A 223 14.88 -12.34 -24.61
CA ALA A 223 14.04 -11.62 -23.65
C ALA A 223 13.70 -12.44 -22.39
N LEU A 224 13.40 -13.72 -22.58
CA LEU A 224 12.90 -14.65 -21.57
C LEU A 224 13.68 -15.99 -21.69
N PRO A 225 14.89 -16.05 -21.08
CA PRO A 225 15.87 -17.10 -21.37
C PRO A 225 15.50 -18.49 -20.85
N PHE A 226 14.50 -18.61 -19.99
CA PHE A 226 14.06 -19.90 -19.45
C PHE A 226 12.67 -20.20 -19.92
N SER A 227 12.44 -21.41 -20.42
CA SER A 227 11.09 -21.87 -20.78
C SER A 227 10.93 -23.35 -20.54
N ALA A 228 9.68 -23.78 -20.35
CA ALA A 228 9.30 -25.18 -20.29
C ALA A 228 7.86 -25.37 -20.78
N VAL A 229 7.57 -26.55 -21.32
CA VAL A 229 6.20 -27.00 -21.60
C VAL A 229 5.64 -27.61 -20.33
N ILE A 230 4.43 -27.21 -19.92
CA ILE A 230 3.77 -27.69 -18.71
C ILE A 230 2.49 -28.42 -19.10
N GLN A 231 2.40 -29.70 -18.76
CA GLN A 231 1.19 -30.49 -18.94
C GLN A 231 0.08 -29.99 -18.01
N ASN A 232 -1.14 -29.86 -18.56
CA ASN A 232 -2.28 -29.25 -17.87
C ASN A 232 -1.87 -27.90 -17.28
N MET A 233 -1.39 -26.99 -18.15
CA MET A 233 -0.90 -25.67 -17.76
C MET A 233 -1.92 -24.95 -16.87
N SER A 234 -1.42 -24.32 -15.81
CA SER A 234 -2.15 -23.37 -14.97
C SER A 234 -1.21 -22.24 -14.54
N VAL A 235 -1.79 -21.13 -14.10
CA VAL A 235 -1.07 -19.96 -13.60
C VAL A 235 -0.14 -20.35 -12.45
N ASP A 236 -0.63 -21.09 -11.45
CA ASP A 236 0.16 -21.53 -10.30
C ASP A 236 1.39 -22.33 -10.74
N LYS A 237 1.23 -23.29 -11.65
CA LYS A 237 2.37 -24.12 -12.12
C LYS A 237 3.46 -23.29 -12.79
N CYS A 238 3.06 -22.33 -13.62
CA CYS A 238 4.02 -21.44 -14.28
C CYS A 238 4.71 -20.51 -13.27
N VAL A 239 3.94 -19.91 -12.35
CA VAL A 239 4.45 -19.03 -11.29
C VAL A 239 5.41 -19.78 -10.37
N ASP A 240 5.06 -20.98 -9.93
CA ASP A 240 5.90 -21.81 -9.06
C ASP A 240 7.20 -22.18 -9.76
N MET A 241 7.13 -22.64 -11.01
CA MET A 241 8.32 -22.97 -11.80
C MET A 241 9.27 -21.76 -11.95
N CYS A 242 8.74 -20.58 -12.26
CA CYS A 242 9.57 -19.38 -12.41
C CYS A 242 10.12 -18.90 -11.06
N THR A 243 9.35 -19.09 -9.98
CA THR A 243 9.82 -18.81 -8.61
C THR A 243 10.98 -19.73 -8.23
N GLU A 244 10.87 -21.04 -8.49
CA GLU A 244 11.94 -22.03 -8.24
C GLU A 244 13.23 -21.72 -9.02
N ARG A 245 13.09 -21.07 -10.18
CA ARG A 245 14.21 -20.60 -11.02
C ARG A 245 14.72 -19.20 -10.66
N GLU A 246 14.21 -18.63 -9.56
CA GLU A 246 14.56 -17.29 -9.09
C GLU A 246 14.35 -16.22 -10.18
N LYS A 247 13.21 -16.26 -10.88
CA LYS A 247 12.81 -15.29 -11.91
C LYS A 247 11.61 -14.47 -11.47
N SER A 248 11.67 -13.16 -11.70
CA SER A 248 10.63 -12.22 -11.27
C SER A 248 9.41 -12.21 -12.18
N LEU A 249 9.52 -12.72 -13.42
CA LEU A 249 8.41 -12.84 -14.37
C LEU A 249 8.10 -14.30 -14.66
N ALA A 250 6.80 -14.60 -14.65
CA ALA A 250 6.21 -15.81 -15.18
C ALA A 250 5.28 -15.43 -16.35
N VAL A 251 5.55 -15.99 -17.53
CA VAL A 251 4.95 -15.56 -18.80
C VAL A 251 4.34 -16.78 -19.48
N LEU A 252 3.01 -16.79 -19.61
CA LEU A 252 2.25 -17.90 -20.17
C LEU A 252 1.95 -17.65 -21.65
N ALA A 253 2.15 -18.70 -22.45
CA ALA A 253 1.81 -18.74 -23.87
C ALA A 253 1.30 -20.15 -24.23
N GLY A 254 0.00 -20.39 -24.08
CA GLY A 254 -0.63 -21.69 -24.28
C GLY A 254 -0.13 -22.73 -23.28
N ASP A 255 0.53 -23.78 -23.78
CA ASP A 255 1.12 -24.87 -22.98
C ASP A 255 2.54 -24.59 -22.50
N ARG A 256 3.07 -23.40 -22.81
CA ARG A 256 4.46 -23.03 -22.52
C ARG A 256 4.53 -21.89 -21.52
N CYS A 257 5.41 -22.08 -20.54
CA CYS A 257 5.72 -21.07 -19.55
C CYS A 257 7.15 -20.59 -19.78
N TYR A 258 7.33 -19.27 -19.86
CA TYR A 258 8.62 -18.59 -19.94
C TYR A 258 8.89 -17.83 -18.64
N CYS A 259 10.16 -17.79 -18.24
CA CYS A 259 10.61 -17.11 -17.05
C CYS A 259 11.78 -16.17 -17.37
N GLY A 260 11.76 -15.00 -16.75
CA GLY A 260 12.80 -14.01 -16.94
C GLY A 260 12.69 -12.84 -15.97
N PHE A 261 13.31 -11.74 -16.37
CA PHE A 261 13.17 -10.44 -15.73
C PHE A 261 12.66 -9.45 -16.78
N PRO A 262 12.12 -8.29 -16.39
CA PRO A 262 11.91 -7.21 -17.34
C PRO A 262 13.23 -6.86 -18.03
N THR A 263 13.20 -6.70 -19.36
CA THR A 263 14.34 -6.31 -20.19
C THR A 263 13.89 -5.28 -21.23
N PRO A 264 14.81 -4.56 -21.89
CA PRO A 264 14.43 -3.67 -22.99
C PRO A 264 13.73 -4.38 -24.16
N LEU A 265 13.98 -5.69 -24.35
CA LEU A 265 13.35 -6.50 -25.40
C LEU A 265 11.95 -6.99 -25.02
N PHE A 266 11.60 -6.94 -23.74
CA PHE A 266 10.28 -7.29 -23.22
C PHE A 266 10.00 -6.41 -22.00
N SER A 267 9.75 -5.14 -22.29
CA SER A 267 9.33 -4.16 -21.30
C SER A 267 7.86 -4.38 -20.95
N LEU A 268 7.43 -4.02 -19.74
CA LEU A 268 6.03 -4.17 -19.33
C LEU A 268 5.23 -2.87 -19.56
N HIS A 269 5.72 -1.99 -20.44
CA HIS A 269 5.15 -0.68 -20.71
C HIS A 269 3.95 -0.73 -21.67
N GLU A 270 4.04 -1.55 -22.71
CA GLU A 270 3.06 -1.61 -23.80
C GLU A 270 2.07 -2.75 -23.54
N LEU A 271 1.00 -2.41 -22.81
CA LEU A 271 -0.09 -3.32 -22.52
C LEU A 271 -0.98 -3.50 -23.74
N GLU A 272 -1.28 -4.76 -24.06
CA GLU A 272 -2.31 -5.14 -25.03
C GLU A 272 -3.66 -5.29 -24.35
N ASP A 273 -4.73 -5.30 -25.15
CA ASP A 273 -6.07 -5.59 -24.66
C ASP A 273 -6.13 -6.99 -24.04
N GLU A 274 -6.65 -7.11 -22.81
CA GLU A 274 -6.71 -8.37 -22.06
C GLU A 274 -7.46 -9.47 -22.85
N GLY A 275 -8.39 -9.08 -23.74
CA GLY A 275 -9.13 -9.94 -24.67
C GLY A 275 -8.25 -10.74 -25.61
N MET A 276 -7.13 -10.18 -26.06
CA MET A 276 -6.20 -10.82 -27.02
C MET A 276 -5.50 -12.04 -26.43
N CYS A 277 -5.46 -12.12 -25.10
CA CYS A 277 -4.82 -13.19 -24.35
C CYS A 277 -5.78 -14.26 -23.81
N LEU A 278 -7.12 -14.12 -23.95
CA LEU A 278 -8.17 -14.95 -23.30
C LEU A 278 -8.26 -16.43 -23.72
N ASN A 279 -7.12 -17.08 -23.93
CA ASN A 279 -7.06 -18.50 -24.24
C ASN A 279 -7.00 -19.29 -22.94
N ARG A 280 -7.92 -20.25 -22.82
CA ARG A 280 -8.11 -21.02 -21.59
C ARG A 280 -6.89 -21.88 -21.30
N CYS A 281 -6.51 -21.92 -20.03
CA CYS A 281 -5.54 -22.87 -19.54
C CYS A 281 -6.12 -24.30 -19.54
N GLN A 282 -5.31 -25.30 -19.91
CA GLN A 282 -5.76 -26.70 -19.94
C GLN A 282 -5.97 -27.28 -18.53
N GLY A 283 -5.19 -26.82 -17.54
CA GLY A 283 -5.28 -27.31 -16.17
C GLY A 283 -6.40 -26.69 -15.34
N GLU A 284 -6.88 -25.50 -15.72
CA GLU A 284 -7.91 -24.74 -15.03
C GLU A 284 -8.71 -23.88 -16.02
N GLU A 285 -10.00 -24.20 -16.23
CA GLU A 285 -10.81 -23.63 -17.32
C GLU A 285 -11.11 -22.13 -17.21
N PHE A 286 -10.96 -21.57 -16.00
CA PHE A 286 -11.24 -20.16 -15.71
C PHE A 286 -9.99 -19.27 -15.78
N GLU A 287 -8.82 -19.87 -16.02
CA GLU A 287 -7.56 -19.16 -16.15
C GLU A 287 -7.22 -18.87 -17.61
N SER A 288 -6.45 -17.81 -17.82
CA SER A 288 -5.98 -17.38 -19.12
C SER A 288 -4.48 -17.63 -19.27
N CYS A 289 -4.10 -18.34 -20.33
CA CYS A 289 -2.74 -18.80 -20.60
C CYS A 289 -2.10 -18.14 -21.84
N GLY A 290 -2.73 -17.14 -22.45
CA GLY A 290 -2.19 -16.51 -23.66
C GLY A 290 -2.12 -17.47 -24.86
N ASN A 291 -1.48 -17.03 -25.94
CA ASN A 291 -1.33 -17.78 -27.19
C ASN A 291 0.04 -17.51 -27.84
N ASP A 292 0.21 -17.97 -29.08
CA ASP A 292 1.47 -17.85 -29.82
C ASP A 292 1.87 -16.40 -30.13
N LYS A 293 0.92 -15.46 -30.12
CA LYS A 293 1.15 -14.04 -30.41
C LYS A 293 1.10 -13.14 -29.18
N TYR A 294 0.32 -13.52 -28.17
CA TYR A 294 0.04 -12.70 -27.00
C TYR A 294 0.28 -13.48 -25.71
N PHE A 295 1.12 -12.92 -24.85
CA PHE A 295 1.55 -13.54 -23.61
C PHE A 295 0.77 -12.98 -22.41
N VAL A 296 0.42 -13.87 -21.50
CA VAL A 296 -0.11 -13.48 -20.18
C VAL A 296 1.05 -13.38 -19.19
N VAL A 297 1.23 -12.23 -18.55
CA VAL A 297 2.38 -11.98 -17.67
C VAL A 297 1.95 -11.83 -16.22
N TYR A 298 2.60 -12.60 -15.35
CA TYR A 298 2.56 -12.48 -13.90
C TYR A 298 3.94 -12.10 -13.35
N GLN A 299 3.97 -11.20 -12.37
CA GLN A 299 5.15 -10.94 -11.56
C GLN A 299 5.14 -11.89 -10.36
N THR A 300 6.20 -12.68 -10.20
CA THR A 300 6.35 -13.58 -9.05
C THR A 300 6.77 -12.80 -7.80
N GLN A 301 6.78 -13.48 -6.65
CA GLN A 301 7.32 -12.99 -5.39
C GLN A 301 8.85 -12.85 -5.39
N VAL A 302 9.54 -13.36 -6.42
CA VAL A 302 10.99 -13.23 -6.52
C VAL A 302 11.34 -11.79 -6.84
N GLN A 303 12.14 -11.19 -5.97
CA GLN A 303 12.70 -9.87 -6.20
C GLN A 303 13.89 -9.98 -7.13
N ASP A 304 13.95 -9.12 -8.14
CA ASP A 304 15.14 -9.02 -9.00
C ASP A 304 16.31 -8.46 -8.18
N ASN A 305 17.32 -9.30 -7.93
CA ASN A 305 18.50 -8.92 -7.17
C ASN A 305 19.23 -7.70 -7.77
N ARG A 306 19.15 -7.49 -9.09
CA ARG A 306 19.71 -6.29 -9.76
C ARG A 306 19.06 -5.01 -9.25
N CYS A 307 17.79 -5.10 -8.85
CA CYS A 307 17.00 -3.99 -8.33
C CYS A 307 17.13 -3.80 -6.82
N MET A 308 17.46 -4.88 -6.11
CA MET A 308 17.57 -4.89 -4.65
C MET A 308 18.93 -4.42 -4.15
N ASP A 309 19.99 -4.58 -4.96
CA ASP A 309 21.30 -4.07 -4.62
C ASP A 309 21.27 -2.54 -4.57
N ARG A 310 21.40 -2.03 -3.35
CA ARG A 310 21.44 -0.62 -3.00
C ARG A 310 22.58 -0.43 -2.04
N HIS A 311 23.37 0.60 -2.28
CA HIS A 311 24.55 0.88 -1.47
C HIS A 311 24.62 2.36 -1.12
N PHE A 312 25.49 2.68 -0.16
CA PHE A 312 25.87 4.06 0.08
C PHE A 312 26.72 4.55 -1.07
N LEU A 313 26.73 5.86 -1.31
CA LEU A 313 27.62 6.48 -2.28
C LEU A 313 29.07 6.05 -2.03
N PRO A 314 29.83 5.63 -3.06
CA PRO A 314 31.21 5.17 -2.92
C PRO A 314 32.14 6.31 -2.48
N THR A 315 31.78 7.54 -2.85
CA THR A 315 32.46 8.78 -2.46
C THR A 315 31.44 9.72 -1.83
N ARG A 316 31.84 10.48 -0.81
CA ARG A 316 30.94 11.45 -0.18
C ARG A 316 30.44 12.47 -1.21
N ALA A 317 29.13 12.71 -1.20
CA ALA A 317 28.47 13.72 -2.00
C ALA A 317 29.09 15.09 -1.72
N LYS A 318 29.43 15.81 -2.79
CA LYS A 318 29.96 17.18 -2.70
C LYS A 318 28.87 18.22 -2.46
N GLN A 319 27.63 17.89 -2.77
CA GLN A 319 26.46 18.75 -2.58
C GLN A 319 25.46 18.03 -1.69
N LEU A 320 24.85 18.78 -0.78
CA LEU A 320 23.79 18.28 0.10
C LEU A 320 22.43 18.61 -0.52
N VAL A 321 21.75 17.59 -1.02
CA VAL A 321 20.44 17.73 -1.69
C VAL A 321 19.31 17.35 -0.73
N ALA A 322 18.35 18.25 -0.52
CA ALA A 322 17.14 17.95 0.21
C ALA A 322 16.09 17.27 -0.68
N LEU A 323 15.37 16.29 -0.13
CA LEU A 323 14.05 15.89 -0.59
C LEU A 323 13.03 16.48 0.40
N ALA A 324 12.60 17.70 0.10
CA ALA A 324 11.74 18.50 0.97
C ALA A 324 10.27 18.32 0.60
N SER A 325 9.42 18.07 1.59
CA SER A 325 7.98 18.20 1.40
C SER A 325 7.21 18.23 2.70
N PHE A 326 5.95 18.63 2.61
CA PHE A 326 4.97 18.48 3.68
C PHE A 326 4.72 16.98 4.02
N PRO A 327 4.49 16.62 5.30
CA PRO A 327 4.11 15.24 5.66
C PRO A 327 2.88 14.73 4.89
N GLY A 328 2.87 13.46 4.50
CA GLY A 328 1.78 12.92 3.66
C GLY A 328 1.85 13.29 2.17
N ALA A 329 2.85 14.07 1.72
CA ALA A 329 3.03 14.41 0.30
C ALA A 329 3.67 13.31 -0.57
N GLY A 330 3.97 12.12 -0.01
CA GLY A 330 4.54 10.99 -0.76
C GLY A 330 6.04 10.74 -0.56
N ASN A 331 6.64 11.31 0.50
CA ASN A 331 8.06 11.18 0.86
C ASN A 331 8.65 9.77 0.72
N THR A 332 8.08 8.80 1.43
CA THR A 332 8.59 7.42 1.44
C THR A 332 8.54 6.79 0.06
N TRP A 333 7.51 7.12 -0.72
CA TRP A 333 7.38 6.64 -2.10
C TRP A 333 8.42 7.29 -3.02
N ALA A 334 8.59 8.61 -2.94
CA ALA A 334 9.61 9.31 -3.71
C ALA A 334 11.03 8.79 -3.41
N ARG A 335 11.34 8.54 -2.13
CA ARG A 335 12.61 7.91 -1.74
C ARG A 335 12.77 6.52 -2.34
N HIS A 336 11.75 5.66 -2.19
CA HIS A 336 11.75 4.32 -2.77
C HIS A 336 12.04 4.34 -4.27
N LEU A 337 11.38 5.24 -5.01
CA LEU A 337 11.58 5.42 -6.44
C LEU A 337 13.00 5.89 -6.77
N ILE A 338 13.56 6.86 -6.03
CA ILE A 338 14.94 7.32 -6.23
C ILE A 338 15.93 6.19 -5.96
N GLU A 339 15.78 5.43 -4.87
CA GLU A 339 16.67 4.31 -4.56
C GLU A 339 16.59 3.22 -5.64
N LEU A 340 15.39 2.94 -6.16
CA LEU A 340 15.21 2.01 -7.28
C LEU A 340 15.84 2.54 -8.57
N ALA A 341 15.67 3.81 -8.90
CA ALA A 341 16.24 4.38 -10.13
C ALA A 341 17.77 4.54 -10.08
N THR A 342 18.34 4.75 -8.90
CA THR A 342 19.77 5.10 -8.74
C THR A 342 20.64 3.98 -8.20
N GLY A 343 20.08 3.03 -7.43
CA GLY A 343 20.88 2.05 -6.69
C GLY A 343 21.56 2.62 -5.43
N PHE A 344 21.27 3.86 -5.06
CA PHE A 344 21.87 4.50 -3.89
C PHE A 344 20.85 4.77 -2.80
N TYR A 345 21.25 4.59 -1.54
CA TYR A 345 20.38 4.89 -0.40
C TYR A 345 20.07 6.38 -0.28
N THR A 346 18.85 6.67 0.16
CA THR A 346 18.41 8.01 0.57
C THR A 346 18.49 8.16 2.08
N GLY A 347 18.94 9.32 2.53
CA GLY A 347 19.01 9.69 3.94
C GLY A 347 17.74 10.35 4.42
N SER A 348 17.69 10.63 5.72
CA SER A 348 16.59 11.34 6.36
C SER A 348 17.16 12.22 7.46
N TYR A 349 16.59 13.42 7.60
CA TYR A 349 16.87 14.32 8.72
C TYR A 349 16.43 13.70 10.07
N TYR A 350 15.48 12.77 10.00
CA TYR A 350 14.88 12.07 11.15
C TYR A 350 15.27 10.59 11.11
N PHE A 351 15.22 9.92 12.25
CA PHE A 351 15.38 8.46 12.33
C PHE A 351 14.03 7.76 12.54
N ASP A 352 13.69 6.85 11.62
CA ASP A 352 12.55 5.94 11.72
C ASP A 352 13.02 4.47 11.63
N GLY A 353 13.00 3.78 12.77
CA GLY A 353 13.41 2.37 12.86
C GLY A 353 12.54 1.41 12.04
N SER A 354 11.25 1.73 11.82
CA SER A 354 10.36 0.93 10.98
C SER A 354 10.76 1.05 9.51
N LEU A 355 11.10 2.25 9.03
CA LEU A 355 11.61 2.45 7.68
C LEU A 355 12.99 1.79 7.48
N TYR A 356 13.87 1.87 8.48
CA TYR A 356 15.17 1.18 8.44
C TYR A 356 15.04 -0.34 8.27
N ASN A 357 14.11 -0.94 9.02
CA ASN A 357 13.80 -2.37 8.95
C ASN A 357 13.18 -2.76 7.61
N LYS A 358 12.48 -1.83 6.94
CA LYS A 358 11.93 -2.01 5.59
C LYS A 358 12.93 -1.72 4.45
N GLY A 359 14.19 -1.43 4.77
CA GLY A 359 15.28 -1.35 3.79
C GLY A 359 15.87 0.04 3.55
N PHE A 360 15.33 1.10 4.16
CA PHE A 360 15.92 2.44 4.07
C PHE A 360 17.15 2.56 4.99
N LYS A 361 18.29 2.02 4.55
CA LYS A 361 19.50 1.95 5.39
C LYS A 361 20.10 3.31 5.72
N GLY A 362 19.83 4.33 4.90
CA GLY A 362 20.21 5.73 5.16
C GLY A 362 19.51 6.36 6.36
N GLU A 363 18.48 5.76 6.96
CA GLU A 363 17.82 6.26 8.18
C GLU A 363 18.77 6.38 9.38
N ARG A 364 19.72 5.45 9.51
CA ARG A 364 20.68 5.43 10.64
C ARG A 364 21.93 6.26 10.38
N ASP A 365 22.12 6.73 9.15
CA ASP A 365 23.31 7.49 8.79
C ASP A 365 23.07 8.97 9.11
N HIS A 366 24.13 9.65 9.56
CA HIS A 366 23.99 11.06 9.88
C HIS A 366 23.65 11.84 8.61
N TRP A 367 22.64 12.70 8.62
CA TRP A 367 22.15 13.37 7.41
C TRP A 367 23.18 14.26 6.70
N ARG A 368 24.25 14.68 7.40
CA ARG A 368 25.42 15.38 6.83
C ARG A 368 26.61 14.48 6.46
N SER A 369 26.46 13.15 6.49
CA SER A 369 27.56 12.22 6.21
C SER A 369 28.08 12.33 4.76
N GLY A 370 27.22 12.81 3.84
CA GLY A 370 27.45 12.79 2.40
C GLY A 370 27.39 11.39 1.79
N ARG A 371 26.97 10.34 2.51
CA ARG A 371 26.97 8.97 1.98
C ARG A 371 25.67 8.57 1.28
N THR A 372 24.64 9.41 1.33
CA THR A 372 23.33 9.15 0.73
C THR A 372 23.01 10.12 -0.39
N MET A 373 22.14 9.71 -1.31
CA MET A 373 21.82 10.47 -2.53
C MET A 373 21.13 11.81 -2.27
N CYS A 374 20.16 11.81 -1.37
CA CYS A 374 19.45 13.00 -0.93
C CYS A 374 18.90 12.78 0.48
N ILE A 375 18.55 13.86 1.16
CA ILE A 375 18.10 13.85 2.56
C ILE A 375 16.63 14.25 2.63
N LYS A 376 15.77 13.32 3.05
CA LYS A 376 14.37 13.65 3.30
C LYS A 376 14.23 14.59 4.50
N THR A 377 13.42 15.65 4.36
CA THR A 377 13.14 16.61 5.43
C THR A 377 11.71 17.16 5.37
N HIS A 378 11.17 17.56 6.52
CA HIS A 378 9.95 18.35 6.66
C HIS A 378 10.23 19.74 7.26
N GLU A 379 11.52 20.03 7.51
CA GLU A 379 11.93 21.28 8.12
C GLU A 379 11.58 22.47 7.21
N SER A 380 11.33 23.60 7.85
CA SER A 380 10.97 24.88 7.27
C SER A 380 11.84 25.97 7.92
N GLY A 381 11.79 27.19 7.40
CA GLY A 381 12.61 28.28 7.90
C GLY A 381 14.01 28.36 7.27
N ARG A 382 14.54 29.58 7.31
CA ARG A 382 15.75 29.98 6.57
C ARG A 382 16.98 29.15 6.91
N LYS A 383 17.29 28.99 8.20
CA LYS A 383 18.53 28.36 8.67
C LYS A 383 18.62 26.89 8.25
N GLU A 384 17.50 26.19 8.30
CA GLU A 384 17.37 24.77 8.01
C GLU A 384 17.42 24.54 6.49
N ILE A 385 16.83 25.44 5.70
CA ILE A 385 16.82 25.39 4.23
C ILE A 385 18.19 25.76 3.66
N GLU A 386 18.83 26.82 4.16
CA GLU A 386 20.15 27.28 3.70
C GLU A 386 21.28 26.29 4.02
N ALA A 387 21.02 25.27 4.85
CA ALA A 387 21.94 24.17 5.08
C ALA A 387 22.07 23.20 3.89
N PHE A 388 21.17 23.28 2.91
CA PHE A 388 21.19 22.45 1.70
C PHE A 388 21.63 23.27 0.48
N ASP A 389 22.43 22.66 -0.39
CA ASP A 389 22.91 23.30 -1.63
C ASP A 389 21.81 23.35 -2.70
N SER A 390 20.96 22.33 -2.71
CA SER A 390 19.83 22.21 -3.64
C SER A 390 18.71 21.37 -3.04
N SER A 391 17.52 21.41 -3.65
CA SER A 391 16.36 20.69 -3.14
C SER A 391 15.44 20.20 -4.25
N ILE A 392 14.99 18.96 -4.12
CA ILE A 392 13.76 18.48 -4.77
C ILE A 392 12.61 18.82 -3.83
N LEU A 393 11.74 19.75 -4.25
CA LEU A 393 10.55 20.16 -3.52
C LEU A 393 9.34 19.39 -4.04
N MET A 394 8.88 18.40 -3.27
CA MET A 394 7.72 17.59 -3.63
C MET A 394 6.44 18.23 -3.09
N ILE A 395 5.50 18.56 -3.98
CA ILE A 395 4.22 19.18 -3.64
C ILE A 395 3.10 18.19 -3.98
N ARG A 396 2.17 17.98 -3.05
CA ARG A 396 0.96 17.16 -3.26
C ARG A 396 -0.27 18.00 -3.01
N ASN A 397 -1.37 17.68 -3.68
CA ASN A 397 -2.68 18.29 -3.44
C ASN A 397 -2.96 18.33 -1.91
N PRO A 398 -3.22 19.50 -1.31
CA PRO A 398 -3.32 19.64 0.15
C PRO A 398 -4.47 18.84 0.74
N TYR A 399 -5.60 18.69 0.03
CA TYR A 399 -6.69 17.83 0.49
C TYR A 399 -6.21 16.38 0.63
N LYS A 400 -5.48 15.85 -0.35
CA LYS A 400 -4.96 14.48 -0.29
C LYS A 400 -3.82 14.36 0.73
N ALA A 401 -2.96 15.37 0.86
CA ALA A 401 -1.82 15.37 1.77
C ALA A 401 -2.26 15.42 3.24
N LEU A 402 -3.19 16.31 3.59
CA LEU A 402 -3.76 16.44 4.93
C LEU A 402 -4.44 15.15 5.38
N MET A 403 -5.30 14.58 4.54
CA MET A 403 -5.93 13.28 4.85
C MET A 403 -4.89 12.16 4.99
N ALA A 404 -3.85 12.18 4.16
CA ALA A 404 -2.79 11.19 4.24
C ALA A 404 -2.00 11.31 5.55
N GLU A 405 -1.71 12.53 5.99
CA GLU A 405 -0.99 12.75 7.23
C GLU A 405 -1.85 12.46 8.46
N PHE A 406 -3.13 12.81 8.45
CA PHE A 406 -4.07 12.47 9.53
C PHE A 406 -4.17 10.96 9.73
N ASN A 407 -4.33 10.21 8.64
CA ASN A 407 -4.28 8.75 8.68
C ASN A 407 -2.94 8.22 9.23
N ARG A 408 -1.81 8.86 8.90
CA ARG A 408 -0.50 8.45 9.43
C ARG A 408 -0.43 8.65 10.94
N LYS A 409 -0.91 9.79 11.41
CA LYS A 409 -0.86 10.22 12.82
C LYS A 409 -1.71 9.31 13.71
N TYR A 410 -2.93 8.99 13.28
CA TYR A 410 -3.88 8.22 14.11
C TYR A 410 -4.01 6.74 13.72
N GLY A 411 -3.49 6.34 12.56
CA GLY A 411 -3.53 4.95 12.06
C GLY A 411 -2.16 4.31 11.86
N GLY A 412 -1.05 5.04 12.05
CA GLY A 412 0.30 4.58 11.75
C GLY A 412 0.67 4.66 10.27
N HIS A 413 1.91 4.27 9.92
CA HIS A 413 2.47 4.51 8.57
C HIS A 413 1.59 4.04 7.41
N ILE A 414 0.99 2.85 7.54
CA ILE A 414 0.15 2.23 6.52
C ILE A 414 -1.34 2.14 6.90
N GLY A 415 -1.72 2.56 8.11
CA GLY A 415 -3.09 2.43 8.60
C GLY A 415 -3.95 3.68 8.40
N PHE A 416 -5.19 3.56 8.85
CA PHE A 416 -6.23 4.59 8.73
C PHE A 416 -6.68 5.07 10.10
N ALA A 417 -6.97 6.36 10.22
CA ALA A 417 -7.64 6.89 11.40
C ALA A 417 -9.04 6.27 11.53
N SER A 418 -9.48 6.00 12.76
CA SER A 418 -10.82 5.46 13.02
C SER A 418 -11.92 6.48 12.67
N GLN A 419 -13.15 6.01 12.42
CA GLN A 419 -14.28 6.90 12.16
C GLN A 419 -14.53 7.90 13.30
N ALA A 420 -14.23 7.52 14.54
CA ALA A 420 -14.31 8.41 15.70
C ALA A 420 -13.38 9.63 15.55
N HIS A 421 -12.12 9.44 15.13
CA HIS A 421 -11.19 10.55 14.91
C HIS A 421 -11.65 11.47 13.78
N TRP A 422 -12.24 10.92 12.71
CA TRP A 422 -12.72 11.73 11.58
C TRP A 422 -13.97 12.56 11.93
N ARG A 423 -14.86 12.03 12.77
CA ARG A 423 -16.07 12.72 13.23
C ARG A 423 -15.84 13.61 14.46
N GLY A 424 -14.72 13.42 15.14
CA GLY A 424 -14.34 14.16 16.34
C GLY A 424 -13.77 15.55 16.06
N LYS A 425 -13.40 16.26 17.13
CA LYS A 425 -12.82 17.61 17.07
C LYS A 425 -11.39 17.63 16.53
N GLU A 426 -10.75 16.47 16.51
CA GLU A 426 -9.37 16.26 16.09
C GLU A 426 -9.16 16.60 14.61
N TRP A 427 -10.12 16.26 13.74
CA TRP A 427 -9.99 16.54 12.31
C TRP A 427 -10.05 18.06 11.99
N PRO A 428 -11.06 18.82 12.46
CA PRO A 428 -11.09 20.26 12.27
C PRO A 428 -9.86 20.99 12.82
N GLU A 429 -9.41 20.64 14.03
CA GLU A 429 -8.22 21.21 14.65
C GLU A 429 -6.95 20.86 13.86
N PHE A 430 -6.85 19.62 13.37
CA PHE A 430 -5.77 19.20 12.52
C PHE A 430 -5.72 20.02 11.22
N VAL A 431 -6.84 20.19 10.51
CA VAL A 431 -6.88 20.98 9.27
C VAL A 431 -6.48 22.44 9.53
N LYS A 432 -6.99 23.05 10.60
CA LYS A 432 -6.68 24.43 10.99
C LYS A 432 -5.18 24.67 11.16
N ASN A 433 -4.46 23.71 11.74
CA ASN A 433 -3.03 23.83 12.02
C ASN A 433 -2.15 23.39 10.84
N TYR A 434 -2.54 22.33 10.13
CA TYR A 434 -1.69 21.71 9.11
C TYR A 434 -1.87 22.29 7.71
N ALA A 435 -3.03 22.88 7.38
CA ALA A 435 -3.22 23.50 6.07
C ALA A 435 -2.30 24.72 5.88
N PRO A 436 -2.18 25.67 6.83
CA PRO A 436 -1.21 26.77 6.72
C PRO A 436 0.24 26.26 6.68
N TRP A 437 0.55 25.18 7.39
CA TRP A 437 1.88 24.57 7.35
C TRP A 437 2.23 24.03 5.96
N TRP A 438 1.29 23.39 5.26
CA TRP A 438 1.50 22.94 3.88
C TRP A 438 1.92 24.08 2.94
N ALA A 439 1.26 25.24 3.08
CA ALA A 439 1.57 26.41 2.25
C ALA A 439 2.89 27.05 2.65
N SER A 440 3.04 27.40 3.93
CA SER A 440 4.26 28.04 4.46
C SER A 440 5.51 27.21 4.20
N HIS A 441 5.45 25.89 4.34
CA HIS A 441 6.56 25.00 3.99
C HIS A 441 6.96 25.16 2.51
N THR A 442 5.99 25.10 1.60
CA THR A 442 6.27 25.27 0.17
C THR A 442 6.83 26.65 -0.14
N LEU A 443 6.26 27.70 0.46
CA LEU A 443 6.68 29.08 0.27
C LEU A 443 8.10 29.33 0.80
N ASP A 444 8.47 28.77 1.95
CA ASP A 444 9.81 28.88 2.52
C ASP A 444 10.86 28.22 1.63
N TRP A 445 10.59 26.98 1.16
CA TRP A 445 11.53 26.28 0.27
C TRP A 445 11.67 26.94 -1.08
N LEU A 446 10.60 27.54 -1.61
CA LEU A 446 10.72 28.44 -2.74
C LEU A 446 11.61 29.62 -2.32
N HIS A 447 11.23 30.40 -1.32
CA HIS A 447 11.89 31.66 -0.98
C HIS A 447 13.39 31.53 -0.65
N TYR A 448 13.76 30.64 0.27
CA TYR A 448 15.13 30.49 0.78
C TYR A 448 15.97 29.46 0.01
N GLY A 449 15.33 28.57 -0.75
CA GLY A 449 16.04 27.54 -1.53
C GLY A 449 16.85 28.14 -2.67
N ARG A 450 18.14 27.77 -2.77
CA ARG A 450 19.05 28.26 -3.81
C ARG A 450 18.75 27.67 -5.18
N ASN A 451 18.71 26.34 -5.26
CA ASN A 451 18.41 25.58 -6.48
C ASN A 451 17.28 24.59 -6.19
N VAL A 452 16.08 24.88 -6.67
CA VAL A 452 14.85 24.15 -6.31
C VAL A 452 14.24 23.48 -7.53
N HIS A 453 14.21 22.14 -7.52
CA HIS A 453 13.50 21.32 -8.49
C HIS A 453 12.12 20.94 -7.97
N VAL A 454 11.07 21.54 -8.51
CA VAL A 454 9.69 21.29 -8.06
C VAL A 454 9.12 20.06 -8.76
N VAL A 455 8.54 19.15 -7.98
CA VAL A 455 7.85 17.95 -8.47
C VAL A 455 6.47 17.87 -7.85
N HIS A 456 5.43 17.79 -8.69
CA HIS A 456 4.08 17.53 -8.22
C HIS A 456 3.83 16.01 -8.10
N PHE A 457 3.34 15.56 -6.95
CA PHE A 457 3.07 14.15 -6.68
C PHE A 457 2.16 13.52 -7.74
N GLU A 458 1.14 14.24 -8.18
CA GLU A 458 0.21 13.75 -9.19
C GLU A 458 0.79 13.69 -10.60
N ASP A 459 1.75 14.54 -10.91
CA ASP A 459 2.51 14.44 -12.15
C ASP A 459 3.46 13.25 -12.11
N LEU A 460 4.15 13.03 -10.98
CA LEU A 460 4.98 11.84 -10.77
C LEU A 460 4.15 10.55 -10.82
N LYS A 461 2.88 10.59 -10.40
CA LYS A 461 1.97 9.44 -10.53
C LYS A 461 1.52 9.21 -11.97
N ARG A 462 1.26 10.29 -12.72
CA ARG A 462 0.73 10.24 -14.08
C ARG A 462 1.80 9.88 -15.12
N ASP A 463 3.00 10.41 -14.93
CA ASP A 463 4.14 10.31 -15.85
C ASP A 463 5.41 9.94 -15.07
N LEU A 464 5.40 8.73 -14.50
CA LEU A 464 6.40 8.29 -13.53
C LEU A 464 7.82 8.35 -14.08
N PHE A 465 8.07 7.74 -15.23
CA PHE A 465 9.44 7.58 -15.75
C PHE A 465 10.06 8.90 -16.15
N THR A 466 9.32 9.77 -16.85
CA THR A 466 9.82 11.10 -17.25
C THR A 466 10.13 11.96 -16.04
N LYS A 467 9.22 12.02 -15.06
CA LYS A 467 9.41 12.84 -13.86
C LYS A 467 10.52 12.30 -12.97
N LEU A 468 10.60 10.97 -12.79
CA LEU A 468 11.68 10.34 -12.03
C LEU A 468 13.03 10.53 -12.71
N LYS A 469 13.07 10.49 -14.05
CA LYS A 469 14.29 10.78 -14.81
C LYS A 469 14.79 12.19 -14.56
N GLY A 470 13.91 13.18 -14.64
CA GLY A 470 14.25 14.56 -14.28
C GLY A 470 14.77 14.71 -12.85
N MET A 471 14.18 13.99 -11.88
CA MET A 471 14.66 13.98 -10.50
C MET A 471 16.08 13.39 -10.37
N VAL A 472 16.37 12.29 -11.05
CA VAL A 472 17.70 11.64 -10.98
C VAL A 472 18.76 12.45 -11.72
N GLU A 473 18.42 13.04 -12.86
CA GLU A 473 19.29 13.97 -13.59
C GLU A 473 19.62 15.21 -12.74
N PHE A 474 18.64 15.74 -12.00
CA PHE A 474 18.86 16.82 -11.03
C PHE A 474 19.82 16.42 -9.90
N LEU A 475 19.82 15.14 -9.50
CA LEU A 475 20.77 14.58 -8.53
C LEU A 475 22.17 14.33 -9.14
N GLY A 476 22.39 14.67 -10.41
CA GLY A 476 23.68 14.57 -11.09
C GLY A 476 24.01 13.17 -11.61
N LEU A 477 23.02 12.29 -11.72
CA LEU A 477 23.18 10.94 -12.26
C LEU A 477 22.47 10.78 -13.60
N LYS A 478 23.05 9.95 -14.48
CA LYS A 478 22.33 9.44 -15.66
C LYS A 478 21.50 8.24 -15.25
N VAL A 479 20.23 8.25 -15.65
CA VAL A 479 19.35 7.11 -15.42
C VAL A 479 19.71 5.97 -16.37
N SER A 480 19.87 4.78 -15.80
CA SER A 480 20.02 3.53 -16.56
C SER A 480 18.63 2.95 -16.86
N GLU A 481 18.39 2.55 -18.11
CA GLU A 481 17.16 1.87 -18.53
C GLU A 481 16.91 0.59 -17.70
N ASP A 482 17.97 -0.15 -17.37
CA ASP A 482 17.87 -1.34 -16.49
C ASP A 482 17.33 -1.00 -15.10
N ARG A 483 17.66 0.18 -14.57
CA ARG A 483 17.14 0.64 -13.26
C ARG A 483 15.73 1.21 -13.38
N LEU A 484 15.31 1.73 -14.53
CA LEU A 484 13.90 2.11 -14.75
C LEU A 484 13.00 0.87 -14.80
N LEU A 485 13.49 -0.24 -15.36
CA LEU A 485 12.79 -1.53 -15.31
C LEU A 485 12.59 -2.02 -13.85
N CYS A 486 13.56 -1.75 -12.97
CA CYS A 486 13.39 -1.99 -11.53
C CYS A 486 12.27 -1.17 -10.90
N VAL A 487 12.15 0.09 -11.31
CA VAL A 487 11.05 0.96 -10.88
C VAL A 487 9.72 0.40 -11.34
N GLU A 488 9.61 -0.04 -12.59
CA GLU A 488 8.36 -0.61 -13.12
C GLU A 488 7.86 -1.82 -12.31
N GLY A 489 8.77 -2.75 -12.02
CA GLY A 489 8.45 -3.98 -11.27
C GLY A 489 8.10 -3.71 -9.80
N GLN A 490 8.61 -2.64 -9.19
CA GLN A 490 8.54 -2.45 -7.73
C GLN A 490 8.02 -1.07 -7.30
N LYS A 491 7.41 -0.29 -8.19
CA LYS A 491 7.02 1.12 -7.94
C LYS A 491 6.19 1.36 -6.67
N ASP A 492 5.30 0.44 -6.30
CA ASP A 492 4.40 0.65 -5.16
C ASP A 492 5.08 0.43 -3.80
N GLY A 493 6.09 -0.45 -3.73
CA GLY A 493 6.75 -0.85 -2.49
C GLY A 493 5.78 -1.35 -1.39
N ASN A 494 6.24 -1.37 -0.14
CA ASN A 494 5.45 -1.80 1.03
C ASN A 494 4.92 -0.61 1.85
N PHE A 495 4.61 0.50 1.16
CA PHE A 495 4.36 1.81 1.78
C PHE A 495 3.05 2.48 1.32
N LYS A 496 2.34 1.88 0.36
CA LYS A 496 1.00 2.30 -0.08
C LYS A 496 -0.03 1.82 0.95
N ARG A 497 -0.95 2.69 1.35
CA ARG A 497 -2.13 2.27 2.14
C ARG A 497 -3.11 1.53 1.24
N SER A 498 -3.75 0.48 1.76
CA SER A 498 -4.76 -0.27 1.01
C SER A 498 -5.91 0.65 0.57
N GLY A 499 -6.40 0.48 -0.65
CA GLY A 499 -7.49 1.32 -1.19
C GLY A 499 -8.86 1.09 -0.56
N LEU A 500 -8.97 0.15 0.38
CA LEU A 500 -10.21 -0.39 0.94
C LEU A 500 -10.91 0.56 1.91
N ARG A 501 -10.17 1.49 2.55
CA ARG A 501 -10.76 2.57 3.36
C ARG A 501 -10.61 3.91 2.65
N LYS A 502 -11.56 4.21 1.76
CA LYS A 502 -11.87 5.60 1.42
C LYS A 502 -12.98 6.07 2.34
N LEU A 503 -12.83 7.26 2.93
CA LEU A 503 -13.93 7.89 3.64
C LEU A 503 -15.14 7.98 2.70
N GLU A 504 -16.28 7.51 3.17
CA GLU A 504 -17.54 7.51 2.41
C GLU A 504 -18.16 8.89 2.25
N TYR A 505 -17.70 9.83 3.06
CA TYR A 505 -18.11 11.22 3.05
C TYR A 505 -16.89 12.12 2.88
N ASP A 506 -17.14 13.34 2.43
CA ASP A 506 -16.15 14.39 2.38
C ASP A 506 -15.94 14.97 3.78
N PRO A 507 -14.75 14.83 4.40
CA PRO A 507 -14.53 15.30 5.77
C PRO A 507 -14.31 16.83 5.83
N TYR A 508 -14.24 17.52 4.68
CA TYR A 508 -13.97 18.95 4.64
C TYR A 508 -15.24 19.80 4.71
N THR A 509 -15.30 20.71 5.68
CA THR A 509 -16.38 21.72 5.74
C THR A 509 -16.16 22.80 4.67
N PRO A 510 -17.21 23.54 4.26
CA PRO A 510 -17.07 24.66 3.32
C PRO A 510 -16.05 25.71 3.76
N GLU A 511 -15.97 26.00 5.06
CA GLU A 511 -14.98 26.91 5.63
C GLU A 511 -13.55 26.38 5.46
N MET A 512 -13.30 25.11 5.79
CA MET A 512 -11.99 24.48 5.57
C MET A 512 -11.60 24.54 4.09
N ARG A 513 -12.55 24.27 3.19
CA ARG A 513 -12.32 24.35 1.75
C ARG A 513 -11.92 25.76 1.33
N SER A 514 -12.65 26.78 1.79
CA SER A 514 -12.32 28.19 1.50
C SER A 514 -10.89 28.51 1.90
N ASN A 515 -10.50 28.15 3.13
CA ASN A 515 -9.15 28.41 3.65
C ASN A 515 -8.07 27.65 2.85
N ILE A 516 -8.28 26.36 2.57
CA ILE A 516 -7.34 25.56 1.78
C ILE A 516 -7.21 26.10 0.36
N ASN A 517 -8.31 26.53 -0.25
CA ASN A 517 -8.35 27.08 -1.60
C ASN A 517 -7.55 28.40 -1.72
N GLU A 518 -7.62 29.27 -0.70
CA GLU A 518 -6.80 30.47 -0.64
C GLU A 518 -5.31 30.13 -0.60
N LEU A 519 -4.93 29.19 0.28
CA LEU A 519 -3.55 28.71 0.39
C LEU A 519 -3.02 28.09 -0.92
N ILE A 520 -3.85 27.36 -1.65
CA ILE A 520 -3.51 26.83 -2.98
C ILE A 520 -3.20 27.97 -3.95
N ARG A 521 -4.02 29.03 -3.99
CA ARG A 521 -3.79 30.19 -4.86
C ARG A 521 -2.51 30.93 -4.48
N THR A 522 -2.20 31.05 -3.19
CA THR A 522 -0.95 31.65 -2.72
C THR A 522 0.28 30.87 -3.21
N VAL A 523 0.25 29.54 -3.10
CA VAL A 523 1.34 28.67 -3.58
C VAL A 523 1.45 28.73 -5.11
N ASP A 524 0.33 28.70 -5.83
CA ASP A 524 0.29 28.83 -7.28
C ASP A 524 0.93 30.14 -7.77
N ALA A 525 0.56 31.26 -7.15
CA ALA A 525 1.13 32.57 -7.46
C ALA A 525 2.65 32.61 -7.20
N ALA A 526 3.11 32.01 -6.11
CA ALA A 526 4.54 31.94 -5.79
C ALA A 526 5.34 31.11 -6.80
N LEU A 527 4.79 29.98 -7.27
CA LEU A 527 5.38 29.16 -8.32
C LEU A 527 5.46 29.93 -9.65
N LYS A 528 4.35 30.57 -10.06
CA LYS A 528 4.29 31.36 -11.30
C LYS A 528 5.24 32.56 -11.28
N LYS A 529 5.42 33.20 -10.13
CA LYS A 529 6.40 34.29 -9.94
C LYS A 529 7.85 33.84 -10.19
N ARG A 530 8.13 32.53 -10.14
CA ARG A 530 9.43 31.93 -10.46
C ARG A 530 9.48 31.29 -11.85
N ASN A 531 8.58 31.67 -12.76
CA ASN A 531 8.46 31.12 -14.11
C ASN A 531 8.23 29.59 -14.14
N MET A 532 7.60 29.04 -13.11
CA MET A 532 7.17 27.63 -13.06
C MET A 532 5.71 27.50 -13.51
N SER A 533 5.27 26.29 -13.87
CA SER A 533 3.93 26.01 -14.42
C SER A 533 2.74 26.31 -13.49
N GLY A 534 3.00 26.66 -12.23
CA GLY A 534 1.98 26.73 -11.18
C GLY A 534 1.59 25.35 -10.66
N VAL A 535 0.54 25.30 -9.83
CA VAL A 535 0.00 24.03 -9.34
C VAL A 535 -0.84 23.33 -10.43
N PRO A 536 -0.92 21.99 -10.45
CA PRO A 536 -1.80 21.27 -11.38
C PRO A 536 -3.26 21.71 -11.26
N GLU A 537 -3.99 21.69 -12.38
CA GLU A 537 -5.41 22.08 -12.43
C GLU A 537 -6.27 21.30 -11.43
N GLU A 538 -5.94 20.03 -11.16
CA GLU A 538 -6.63 19.21 -10.17
C GLU A 538 -6.45 19.66 -8.71
N TYR A 539 -5.57 20.64 -8.44
CA TYR A 539 -5.45 21.26 -7.12
C TYR A 539 -6.43 22.40 -6.99
N MET A 540 -6.84 23.02 -8.10
CA MET A 540 -7.68 24.20 -8.08
C MET A 540 -9.09 23.87 -7.57
N PRO A 541 -9.73 24.83 -6.89
CA PRO A 541 -11.11 24.68 -6.47
C PRO A 541 -12.00 24.47 -7.70
N ARG A 542 -12.89 23.48 -7.64
CA ARG A 542 -13.97 23.32 -8.64
C ARG A 542 -15.20 24.09 -8.23
#